data_AF-A0AAQ3R568-F1
#
_entry.id   AF-A0AAQ3R568-F1
#
_cell.length_a   1.000
_cell.length_b   1.000
_cell.length_c   1.000
_cell.angle_alpha   90.00
_cell.angle_beta   90.00
_cell.angle_gamma   90.00
#
_symmetry.space_group_name_H-M   'P 1'
#
loop_
_entity.id
_entity.type
_entity.pdbx_description
1 polymer ?
#
loop_
_entity_poly.entity_id
_entity_poly.type
_entity_poly.pdbx_seq_one_letter_code
_entity_poly.pdbx_strand_id
1 'polypeptide(L)'
;MGKMSTIASPRQSLTISSRRTSTSTDRSASATRPIPAPGTTRRNRAALRDYYNLKVAASTDGGDASTAPGLDAEQESELDQSSFDPEAYVKSLLAREGLEGVLKVEAGLISEVRNLDGEKKAMVYDNYSKLIAATDTIRSMREKMDPMTPTTRTLGDDIGRIALTASTLSKSAKQPFGQGTEKDLKKRQQQQTVKWALDTPRRLREQVAAGHVEQANSDWQEIQSLLNEWREVKGVNGLREACLDALKLDSTG
;
A
#
# COMPACT_ATOMS: atom_id res chain seq x y z
N MET A 1 6.77 -40.54 -57.67
CA MET A 1 5.34 -40.21 -57.88
C MET A 1 4.56 -40.54 -56.62
N GLY A 2 4.17 -39.54 -55.81
CA GLY A 2 3.21 -39.68 -54.72
C GLY A 2 2.16 -38.58 -54.87
N LYS A 3 0.89 -38.95 -55.09
CA LYS A 3 -0.20 -38.04 -55.44
C LYS A 3 -0.79 -37.35 -54.21
N MET A 4 -1.27 -36.14 -54.47
CA MET A 4 -1.90 -35.16 -53.60
C MET A 4 -3.16 -35.64 -52.87
N SER A 5 -3.44 -35.07 -51.70
CA SER A 5 -4.80 -34.59 -51.36
C SER A 5 -4.76 -33.56 -50.23
N THR A 6 -4.80 -32.30 -50.64
CA THR A 6 -5.21 -31.14 -49.85
C THR A 6 -6.73 -31.12 -49.77
N ILE A 7 -7.31 -31.40 -48.61
CA ILE A 7 -8.74 -31.24 -48.38
C ILE A 7 -9.00 -29.77 -48.02
N ALA A 8 -9.64 -29.07 -48.95
CA ALA A 8 -10.25 -27.77 -48.76
C ALA A 8 -11.75 -27.96 -48.45
N SER A 9 -12.28 -27.22 -47.48
CA SER A 9 -13.71 -26.89 -47.41
C SER A 9 -13.98 -25.66 -46.53
N PRO A 10 -15.06 -24.92 -46.80
CA PRO A 10 -15.06 -23.45 -46.74
C PRO A 10 -15.77 -22.91 -45.49
N ARG A 11 -15.18 -21.91 -44.85
CA ARG A 11 -15.84 -21.09 -43.82
C ARG A 11 -16.86 -20.16 -44.48
N GLN A 12 -18.12 -20.28 -44.09
CA GLN A 12 -19.15 -19.31 -44.44
C GLN A 12 -18.98 -18.05 -43.58
N SER A 13 -18.64 -16.92 -44.20
CA SER A 13 -18.64 -15.59 -43.59
C SER A 13 -19.96 -14.88 -43.93
N LEU A 14 -20.87 -14.77 -42.96
CA LEU A 14 -22.03 -13.89 -43.09
C LEU A 14 -21.69 -12.54 -42.45
N THR A 15 -21.28 -11.60 -43.29
CA THR A 15 -21.24 -10.17 -42.96
C THR A 15 -22.66 -9.61 -43.12
N ILE A 16 -23.33 -9.29 -42.02
CA ILE A 16 -24.49 -8.40 -42.05
C ILE A 16 -24.06 -7.06 -41.45
N SER A 17 -23.86 -6.10 -42.35
CA SER A 17 -23.75 -4.68 -42.04
C SER A 17 -25.08 -4.03 -42.33
N SER A 18 -25.72 -3.41 -41.33
CA SER A 18 -26.23 -2.04 -41.47
C SER A 18 -27.03 -1.54 -40.27
N ARG A 19 -26.68 -0.30 -39.90
CA ARG A 19 -27.54 0.77 -39.35
C ARG A 19 -27.82 0.76 -37.85
N ARG A 20 -26.99 1.57 -37.18
CA ARG A 20 -27.31 2.33 -35.96
C ARG A 20 -28.60 3.15 -36.15
N THR A 21 -29.47 3.12 -35.16
CA THR A 21 -30.18 4.31 -34.69
C THR A 21 -29.97 4.40 -33.18
N SER A 22 -29.35 5.50 -32.76
CA SER A 22 -29.17 5.85 -31.36
C SER A 22 -30.42 6.59 -30.89
N THR A 23 -31.06 6.12 -29.83
CA THR A 23 -31.82 6.98 -28.93
C THR A 23 -31.39 6.67 -27.50
N SER A 24 -30.72 7.65 -26.91
CA SER A 24 -30.48 7.71 -25.49
C SER A 24 -31.82 7.81 -24.76
N THR A 25 -32.02 6.95 -23.78
CA THR A 25 -32.85 7.30 -22.63
C THR A 25 -32.02 7.04 -21.40
N ASP A 26 -31.33 8.10 -20.95
CA ASP A 26 -31.01 8.25 -19.55
C ASP A 26 -32.33 8.20 -18.79
N ARG A 27 -32.58 7.06 -18.15
CA ARG A 27 -33.58 6.95 -17.10
C ARG A 27 -32.87 6.47 -15.85
N SER A 28 -32.45 7.46 -15.07
CA SER A 28 -32.42 7.38 -13.61
C SER A 28 -33.80 6.93 -13.13
N ALA A 29 -34.01 5.62 -13.04
CA ALA A 29 -35.17 5.04 -12.39
C ALA A 29 -34.74 4.62 -10.99
N SER A 30 -35.09 5.48 -10.04
CA SER A 30 -35.30 5.11 -8.65
C SER A 30 -35.83 3.68 -8.56
N ALA A 31 -35.17 2.86 -7.75
CA ALA A 31 -35.48 1.47 -7.54
C ALA A 31 -36.86 1.31 -6.87
N THR A 32 -37.93 1.39 -7.66
CA THR A 32 -39.22 0.85 -7.28
C THR A 32 -39.12 -0.66 -7.45
N ARG A 33 -38.74 -1.34 -6.37
CA ARG A 33 -38.79 -2.81 -6.23
C ARG A 33 -40.13 -3.31 -6.80
N PRO A 34 -40.15 -4.26 -7.75
CA PRO A 34 -41.34 -5.05 -7.95
C PRO A 34 -41.61 -5.80 -6.64
N ILE A 35 -42.84 -5.68 -6.14
CA ILE A 35 -43.30 -6.46 -4.98
C ILE A 35 -43.12 -7.93 -5.38
N PRO A 36 -42.27 -8.71 -4.69
CA PRO A 36 -42.08 -10.09 -5.05
C PRO A 36 -43.35 -10.86 -4.66
N ALA A 37 -43.80 -11.76 -5.52
CA ALA A 37 -44.83 -12.73 -5.16
C ALA A 37 -44.42 -13.44 -3.85
N PRO A 38 -45.36 -13.67 -2.91
CA PRO A 38 -45.05 -14.07 -1.54
C PRO A 38 -44.14 -15.31 -1.42
N GLY A 39 -44.18 -16.24 -2.38
CA GLY A 39 -43.33 -17.44 -2.41
C GLY A 39 -41.83 -17.19 -2.67
N THR A 40 -41.44 -16.16 -3.43
CA THR A 40 -40.01 -15.93 -3.77
C THR A 40 -39.24 -15.29 -2.61
N THR A 41 -39.93 -14.53 -1.75
CA THR A 41 -39.33 -13.96 -0.54
C THR A 41 -38.96 -15.04 0.49
N ARG A 42 -39.69 -16.16 0.51
CA ARG A 42 -39.53 -17.25 1.47
C ARG A 42 -38.35 -18.16 1.12
N ARG A 43 -38.21 -18.57 -0.15
CA ARG A 43 -37.03 -19.33 -0.62
C ARG A 43 -35.73 -18.56 -0.45
N ASN A 44 -35.73 -17.26 -0.78
CA ASN A 44 -34.57 -16.40 -0.56
C ASN A 44 -34.25 -16.24 0.93
N ARG A 45 -35.26 -16.19 1.81
CA ARG A 45 -35.07 -16.14 3.26
C ARG A 45 -34.51 -17.45 3.82
N ALA A 46 -34.94 -18.61 3.34
CA ALA A 46 -34.40 -19.90 3.73
C ALA A 46 -32.91 -20.03 3.31
N ALA A 47 -32.60 -19.71 2.05
CA ALA A 47 -31.23 -19.72 1.55
C ALA A 47 -30.30 -18.78 2.34
N LEU A 48 -30.79 -17.61 2.75
CA LEU A 48 -30.04 -16.68 3.60
C LEU A 48 -29.83 -17.22 5.02
N ARG A 49 -30.81 -17.91 5.62
CA ARG A 49 -30.67 -18.52 6.95
C ARG A 49 -29.63 -19.63 6.97
N ASP A 50 -29.56 -20.40 5.90
CA ASP A 50 -28.56 -21.47 5.73
C ASP A 50 -27.17 -20.88 5.45
N TYR A 51 -27.07 -19.83 4.65
CA TYR A 51 -25.80 -19.13 4.40
C TYR A 51 -25.19 -18.52 5.68
N TYR A 52 -26.03 -18.04 6.60
CA TYR A 52 -25.60 -17.48 7.90
C TYR A 52 -25.67 -18.50 9.05
N ASN A 53 -25.92 -19.79 8.78
CA ASN A 53 -26.02 -20.86 9.79
C ASN A 53 -26.95 -20.54 10.98
N LEU A 54 -28.00 -19.74 10.75
CA LEU A 54 -28.85 -19.20 11.83
C LEU A 54 -29.67 -20.29 12.56
N LYS A 55 -29.77 -21.49 11.96
CA LYS A 55 -30.45 -22.66 12.54
C LYS A 55 -29.68 -23.32 13.69
N VAL A 56 -28.35 -23.15 13.74
CA VAL A 56 -27.50 -23.65 14.83
C VAL A 56 -27.66 -22.78 16.10
N ALA A 57 -27.98 -21.50 15.95
CA ALA A 57 -28.17 -20.58 17.08
C ALA A 57 -29.53 -20.78 17.81
N ALA A 58 -30.55 -21.31 17.14
CA ALA A 58 -31.88 -21.52 17.73
C ALA A 58 -32.04 -22.87 18.46
N SER A 59 -31.04 -23.75 18.40
CA SER A 59 -31.08 -25.09 19.01
C SER A 59 -30.29 -25.21 20.32
N THR A 60 -29.83 -24.09 20.90
CA THR A 60 -29.00 -24.08 22.13
C THR A 60 -29.55 -23.29 23.31
N ASP A 61 -30.80 -22.79 23.29
CA ASP A 61 -31.37 -22.22 24.50
C ASP A 61 -32.85 -22.58 24.65
N GLY A 62 -33.15 -23.34 25.70
CA GLY A 62 -34.50 -23.67 26.11
C GLY A 62 -35.04 -22.55 26.99
N GLY A 63 -36.13 -21.90 26.58
CA GLY A 63 -36.73 -20.86 27.40
C GLY A 63 -37.90 -20.14 26.75
N ASP A 64 -39.10 -20.62 27.10
CA ASP A 64 -40.36 -19.89 27.22
C ASP A 64 -41.16 -19.50 25.97
N ALA A 65 -42.46 -19.74 26.11
CA ALA A 65 -43.48 -19.62 25.09
C ALA A 65 -43.86 -18.15 24.89
N SER A 66 -43.72 -17.68 23.66
CA SER A 66 -44.58 -16.63 23.12
C SER A 66 -45.17 -17.14 21.82
N THR A 67 -46.46 -17.43 21.89
CA THR A 67 -47.35 -17.85 20.81
C THR A 67 -47.40 -16.76 19.74
N ALA A 68 -46.39 -16.71 18.87
CA ALA A 68 -46.58 -16.17 17.53
C ALA A 68 -47.32 -17.25 16.73
N PRO A 69 -48.47 -16.95 16.09
CA PRO A 69 -49.10 -17.91 15.21
C PRO A 69 -48.12 -18.17 14.06
N GLY A 70 -47.49 -19.35 14.08
CA GLY A 70 -46.64 -19.83 13.02
C GLY A 70 -47.48 -20.04 11.76
N LEU A 71 -47.55 -19.01 10.91
CA LEU A 71 -48.12 -19.05 9.56
C LEU A 71 -47.09 -19.53 8.50
N ASP A 72 -46.08 -20.28 8.93
CA ASP A 72 -44.89 -20.58 8.11
C ASP A 72 -44.63 -22.09 7.96
N ALA A 73 -45.64 -22.94 8.20
CA ALA A 73 -45.70 -24.26 7.60
C ALA A 73 -46.65 -24.19 6.38
N GLU A 74 -46.24 -23.45 5.35
CA GLU A 74 -46.79 -23.71 4.02
C GLU A 74 -46.31 -25.12 3.65
N GLN A 75 -47.25 -26.06 3.77
CA GLN A 75 -47.16 -27.46 3.40
C GLN A 75 -46.38 -27.55 2.09
N GLU A 76 -45.19 -28.18 2.11
CA GLU A 76 -44.49 -28.54 0.88
C GLU A 76 -45.52 -29.16 -0.07
N SER A 77 -45.59 -28.64 -1.30
CA SER A 77 -46.55 -29.17 -2.29
C SER A 77 -46.39 -30.68 -2.33
N GLU A 78 -47.50 -31.44 -2.35
CA GLU A 78 -47.43 -32.90 -2.38
C GLU A 78 -46.57 -33.41 -3.56
N LEU A 79 -46.46 -32.59 -4.61
CA LEU A 79 -45.63 -32.80 -5.80
C LEU A 79 -44.12 -32.58 -5.58
N ASP A 80 -43.74 -31.80 -4.58
CA ASP A 80 -42.34 -31.44 -4.26
C ASP A 80 -41.70 -32.41 -3.24
N GLN A 81 -42.46 -33.40 -2.74
CA GLN A 81 -41.98 -34.37 -1.77
C GLN A 81 -40.97 -35.34 -2.37
N SER A 82 -39.88 -35.62 -1.64
CA SER A 82 -38.83 -36.56 -2.09
C SER A 82 -39.30 -37.99 -2.35
N SER A 83 -40.43 -38.40 -1.77
CA SER A 83 -41.08 -39.70 -1.95
C SER A 83 -42.30 -39.66 -2.86
N PHE A 84 -42.40 -38.66 -3.75
CA PHE A 84 -43.53 -38.49 -4.65
C PHE A 84 -43.68 -39.67 -5.62
N ASP A 85 -44.85 -40.32 -5.61
CA ASP A 85 -45.24 -41.35 -6.57
C ASP A 85 -46.29 -40.79 -7.56
N PRO A 86 -45.94 -40.60 -8.84
CA PRO A 86 -46.86 -40.02 -9.82
C PRO A 86 -48.06 -40.92 -10.09
N GLU A 87 -47.91 -42.25 -10.04
CA GLU A 87 -49.01 -43.17 -10.33
C GLU A 87 -50.04 -43.19 -9.22
N ALA A 88 -49.61 -43.24 -7.96
CA ALA A 88 -50.50 -43.14 -6.81
C ALA A 88 -51.21 -41.78 -6.76
N TYR A 89 -50.49 -40.69 -7.05
CA TYR A 89 -51.06 -39.34 -7.10
C TYR A 89 -52.16 -39.24 -8.16
N VAL A 90 -51.90 -39.66 -9.40
CA VAL A 90 -52.91 -39.64 -10.47
C VAL A 90 -54.12 -40.52 -10.15
N LYS A 91 -53.90 -41.73 -9.61
CA LYS A 91 -55.00 -42.62 -9.17
C LYS A 91 -55.86 -41.96 -8.10
N SER A 92 -55.24 -41.32 -7.10
CA SER A 92 -55.96 -40.60 -6.05
C SER A 92 -56.72 -39.36 -6.59
N LEU A 93 -56.14 -38.66 -7.57
CA LEU A 93 -56.75 -37.50 -8.20
C LEU A 93 -57.98 -37.89 -9.02
N LEU A 94 -57.88 -38.96 -9.82
CA LEU A 94 -59.01 -39.49 -10.60
C LEU A 94 -60.13 -40.09 -9.72
N ALA A 95 -59.78 -40.59 -8.54
CA ALA A 95 -60.76 -41.08 -7.57
C ALA A 95 -61.49 -39.94 -6.83
N ARG A 96 -60.86 -38.77 -6.68
CA ARG A 96 -61.36 -37.64 -5.90
C ARG A 96 -62.07 -36.58 -6.75
N GLU A 97 -61.56 -36.31 -7.95
CA GLU A 97 -62.01 -35.23 -8.83
C GLU A 97 -62.74 -35.78 -10.07
N GLY A 98 -63.74 -35.03 -10.54
CA GLY A 98 -64.35 -35.26 -11.85
C GLY A 98 -63.49 -34.72 -13.01
N LEU A 99 -63.89 -34.99 -14.25
CA LEU A 99 -63.15 -34.57 -15.46
C LEU A 99 -62.81 -33.06 -15.48
N GLU A 100 -63.74 -32.20 -15.06
CA GLU A 100 -63.51 -30.75 -15.00
C GLU A 100 -62.41 -30.38 -13.99
N GLY A 101 -62.38 -31.05 -12.82
CA GLY A 101 -61.34 -30.86 -11.81
C GLY A 101 -59.98 -31.30 -12.30
N VAL A 102 -59.93 -32.45 -12.98
CA VAL A 102 -58.70 -32.97 -13.61
C VAL A 102 -58.15 -32.00 -14.65
N LEU A 103 -59.01 -31.44 -15.52
CA LEU A 103 -58.59 -30.45 -16.53
C LEU A 103 -58.09 -29.14 -15.90
N LYS A 104 -58.69 -28.70 -14.78
CA LYS A 104 -58.19 -27.51 -14.05
C LYS A 104 -56.81 -27.76 -13.45
N VAL A 105 -56.58 -28.94 -12.88
CA VAL A 105 -55.27 -29.33 -12.35
C VAL A 105 -54.24 -29.42 -13.47
N GLU A 106 -54.58 -30.02 -14.61
CA GLU A 106 -53.71 -30.07 -15.79
C GLU A 106 -53.34 -28.66 -16.27
N ALA A 107 -54.32 -27.77 -16.44
CA ALA A 107 -54.07 -26.40 -16.86
C ALA A 107 -53.17 -25.64 -15.87
N GLY A 108 -53.35 -25.87 -14.57
CA GLY A 108 -52.49 -25.34 -13.51
C GLY A 108 -51.05 -25.84 -13.62
N LEU A 109 -50.86 -27.15 -13.76
CA LEU A 109 -49.54 -27.78 -13.93
C LEU A 109 -48.83 -27.28 -15.19
N ILE A 110 -49.52 -27.15 -16.31
CA ILE A 110 -48.95 -26.61 -17.54
C ILE A 110 -48.47 -25.17 -17.34
N SER A 111 -49.25 -24.35 -16.60
CA SER A 111 -48.86 -22.98 -16.28
C SER A 111 -47.63 -22.95 -15.36
N GLU A 112 -47.59 -23.82 -14.36
CA GLU A 112 -46.46 -23.93 -13.43
C GLU A 112 -45.18 -24.40 -14.12
N VAL A 113 -45.26 -25.42 -14.99
CA VAL A 113 -44.13 -25.89 -15.80
C VAL A 113 -43.54 -24.75 -16.64
N ARG A 114 -44.39 -23.94 -17.28
CA ARG A 114 -43.95 -22.77 -18.05
C ARG A 114 -43.30 -21.70 -17.17
N ASN A 115 -43.86 -21.46 -15.99
CA ASN A 115 -43.31 -20.51 -15.03
C ASN A 115 -41.92 -20.96 -14.52
N LEU A 116 -41.79 -22.24 -14.15
CA LEU A 116 -40.53 -22.83 -13.70
C LEU A 116 -39.46 -22.83 -14.81
N ASP A 117 -39.83 -23.08 -16.06
CA ASP A 117 -38.90 -22.94 -17.19
C ASP A 117 -38.45 -21.48 -17.37
N GLY A 118 -39.36 -20.52 -17.19
CA GLY A 118 -39.05 -19.09 -17.17
C GLY A 118 -38.07 -18.72 -16.05
N GLU A 119 -38.31 -19.19 -14.82
CA GLU A 119 -37.44 -18.97 -13.67
C GLU A 119 -36.06 -19.60 -13.86
N LYS A 120 -36.00 -20.84 -14.36
CA LYS A 120 -34.73 -21.51 -14.70
C LYS A 120 -33.94 -20.70 -15.72
N LYS A 121 -34.58 -20.22 -16.78
CA LYS A 121 -33.93 -19.36 -17.79
C LYS A 121 -33.43 -18.07 -17.15
N ALA A 122 -34.25 -17.40 -16.34
CA ALA A 122 -33.85 -16.17 -15.65
C ALA A 122 -32.63 -16.38 -14.74
N MET A 123 -32.60 -17.49 -13.98
CA MET A 123 -31.45 -17.85 -13.14
C MET A 123 -30.18 -18.08 -13.97
N VAL A 124 -30.31 -18.75 -15.12
CA VAL A 124 -29.19 -18.99 -16.03
C VAL A 124 -28.67 -17.67 -16.61
N TYR A 125 -29.56 -16.75 -17.02
CA TYR A 125 -29.15 -15.41 -17.49
C TYR A 125 -28.48 -14.59 -16.40
N ASP A 126 -29.01 -14.60 -15.19
CA ASP A 126 -28.40 -13.95 -14.04
C ASP A 126 -27.00 -14.50 -13.76
N ASN A 127 -26.83 -15.83 -13.75
CA ASN A 127 -25.53 -16.45 -13.56
C ASN A 127 -24.53 -16.08 -14.69
N TYR A 128 -24.94 -16.18 -15.96
CA TYR A 128 -24.06 -15.82 -17.07
C TYR A 128 -23.71 -14.33 -17.06
N SER A 129 -24.67 -13.45 -16.78
CA SER A 129 -24.40 -12.01 -16.68
C SER A 129 -23.40 -11.69 -15.57
N LYS A 130 -23.48 -12.38 -14.41
CA LYS A 130 -22.51 -12.26 -13.33
C LYS A 130 -21.12 -12.78 -13.73
N LEU A 131 -21.05 -13.91 -14.43
CA LEU A 131 -19.78 -14.45 -14.93
C LEU A 131 -19.11 -13.52 -15.95
N ILE A 132 -19.90 -12.94 -16.85
CA ILE A 132 -19.43 -11.95 -17.82
C ILE A 132 -18.92 -10.71 -17.09
N ALA A 133 -19.70 -10.16 -16.15
CA ALA A 133 -19.30 -8.99 -15.37
C ALA A 133 -18.02 -9.25 -14.54
N ALA A 134 -17.89 -10.44 -13.95
CA ALA A 134 -16.68 -10.84 -13.23
C ALA A 134 -15.47 -10.92 -14.18
N THR A 135 -15.66 -11.50 -15.37
CA THR A 135 -14.60 -11.61 -16.38
C THR A 135 -14.17 -10.22 -16.89
N ASP A 136 -15.12 -9.32 -17.12
CA ASP A 136 -14.84 -7.94 -17.50
C ASP A 136 -14.15 -7.17 -16.37
N THR A 137 -14.51 -7.44 -15.12
CA THR A 137 -13.81 -6.88 -13.95
C THR A 137 -12.36 -7.35 -13.91
N ILE A 138 -12.11 -8.65 -14.13
CA ILE A 138 -10.74 -9.20 -14.23
C ILE A 138 -9.97 -8.55 -15.37
N ARG A 139 -10.60 -8.38 -16.54
CA ARG A 139 -9.98 -7.69 -17.68
C ARG A 139 -9.62 -6.25 -17.33
N SER A 140 -10.54 -5.47 -16.77
CA SER A 140 -10.29 -4.09 -16.36
C SER A 140 -9.21 -3.98 -15.28
N MET A 141 -9.22 -4.90 -14.30
CA MET A 141 -8.17 -4.99 -13.29
C MET A 141 -6.81 -5.26 -13.91
N ARG A 142 -6.73 -6.18 -14.89
CA ARG A 142 -5.49 -6.46 -15.61
C ARG A 142 -5.02 -5.27 -16.43
N GLU A 143 -5.90 -4.63 -17.20
CA GLU A 143 -5.56 -3.45 -18.01
C GLU A 143 -5.11 -2.26 -17.17
N LYS A 144 -5.60 -2.11 -15.93
CA LYS A 144 -5.15 -1.08 -14.98
C LYS A 144 -3.86 -1.47 -14.26
N MET A 145 -3.63 -2.76 -14.00
CA MET A 145 -2.40 -3.24 -13.35
C MET A 145 -1.21 -3.35 -14.30
N ASP A 146 -1.41 -3.76 -15.56
CA ASP A 146 -0.34 -3.88 -16.57
C ASP A 146 0.48 -2.57 -16.70
N PRO A 147 -0.12 -1.37 -16.85
CA PRO A 147 0.62 -0.11 -16.90
C PRO A 147 1.17 0.34 -15.54
N MET A 148 0.78 -0.29 -14.43
CA MET A 148 1.33 0.00 -13.10
C MET A 148 2.60 -0.81 -12.78
N THR A 149 2.84 -1.92 -13.48
CA THR A 149 4.10 -2.68 -13.37
C THR A 149 5.34 -1.94 -13.92
N PRO A 150 5.29 -1.21 -15.06
CA PRO A 150 6.43 -0.40 -15.48
C PRO A 150 6.63 0.81 -14.57
N THR A 151 5.56 1.47 -14.08
CA THR A 151 5.72 2.64 -13.20
C THR A 151 6.28 2.28 -11.82
N THR A 152 5.91 1.13 -11.26
CA THR A 152 6.51 0.62 -10.02
C THR A 152 7.96 0.21 -10.21
N ARG A 153 8.32 -0.36 -11.37
CA ARG A 153 9.72 -0.64 -11.71
C ARG A 153 10.54 0.65 -11.88
N THR A 154 10.02 1.65 -12.58
CA THR A 154 10.72 2.95 -12.72
C THR A 154 10.88 3.64 -11.37
N LEU A 155 9.87 3.60 -10.49
CA LEU A 155 9.98 4.10 -9.12
C LEU A 155 11.07 3.38 -8.32
N GLY A 156 11.18 2.06 -8.43
CA GLY A 156 12.25 1.29 -7.81
C GLY A 156 13.65 1.70 -8.31
N ASP A 157 13.79 1.86 -9.62
CA ASP A 157 15.03 2.32 -10.25
C ASP A 157 15.37 3.76 -9.82
N ASP A 158 14.40 4.66 -9.78
CA ASP A 158 14.57 6.05 -9.35
C ASP A 158 14.94 6.16 -7.87
N ILE A 159 14.27 5.39 -6.99
CA ILE A 159 14.63 5.29 -5.57
C ILE A 159 16.06 4.73 -5.43
N GLY A 160 16.44 3.73 -6.24
CA GLY A 160 17.81 3.22 -6.30
C GLY A 160 18.81 4.30 -6.69
N ARG A 161 18.51 5.11 -7.71
CA ARG A 161 19.34 6.24 -8.13
C ARG A 161 19.46 7.29 -7.04
N ILE A 162 18.36 7.64 -6.37
CA ILE A 162 18.34 8.58 -5.24
C ILE A 162 19.17 8.05 -4.06
N ALA A 163 19.04 6.76 -3.74
CA ALA A 163 19.83 6.14 -2.68
C ALA A 163 21.34 6.15 -3.01
N LEU A 164 21.68 5.85 -4.27
CA LEU A 164 23.07 5.93 -4.74
C LEU A 164 23.59 7.37 -4.67
N THR A 165 22.87 8.36 -5.18
CA THR A 165 23.29 9.77 -5.12
C THR A 165 23.33 10.31 -3.70
N ALA A 166 22.39 9.91 -2.83
CA ALA A 166 22.44 10.25 -1.41
C ALA A 166 23.64 9.61 -0.72
N SER A 167 23.98 8.37 -1.07
CA SER A 167 25.16 7.68 -0.51
C SER A 167 26.47 8.29 -1.00
N THR A 168 26.56 8.70 -2.27
CA THR A 168 27.75 9.39 -2.81
C THR A 168 27.86 10.79 -2.24
N LEU A 169 26.76 11.52 -2.11
CA LEU A 169 26.72 12.83 -1.45
C LEU A 169 27.08 12.72 0.03
N SER A 170 26.60 11.70 0.74
CA SER A 170 26.97 11.46 2.13
C SER A 170 28.46 11.12 2.25
N LYS A 171 29.00 10.31 1.33
CA LYS A 171 30.45 10.03 1.27
C LYS A 171 31.27 11.26 0.90
N SER A 172 30.80 12.10 -0.01
CA SER A 172 31.49 13.33 -0.41
C SER A 172 31.36 14.45 0.62
N ALA A 173 30.27 14.48 1.40
CA ALA A 173 30.11 15.38 2.54
C ALA A 173 30.92 14.90 3.76
N LYS A 174 31.08 13.58 3.93
CA LYS A 174 32.00 13.00 4.92
C LYS A 174 33.46 13.07 4.49
N GLN A 175 33.74 13.14 3.17
CA GLN A 175 35.02 13.65 2.70
C GLN A 175 35.05 15.13 3.09
N PRO A 176 35.92 15.52 4.01
CA PRO A 176 35.96 16.91 4.42
C PRO A 176 36.49 17.70 3.23
N PHE A 177 35.59 18.52 2.68
CA PHE A 177 35.93 19.68 1.89
C PHE A 177 36.83 20.55 2.77
N GLY A 178 38.14 20.27 2.75
CA GLY A 178 39.12 20.84 3.67
C GLY A 178 39.55 19.95 4.85
N GLN A 179 39.91 18.67 4.64
CA GLN A 179 40.84 17.99 5.56
C GLN A 179 42.21 18.69 5.50
N GLY A 180 42.35 19.77 6.26
CA GLY A 180 43.54 19.83 7.08
C GLY A 180 43.47 18.60 7.96
N THR A 181 44.34 17.63 7.70
CA THR A 181 44.47 16.44 8.53
C THR A 181 44.61 16.85 10.01
N GLU A 182 44.30 15.98 10.96
CA GLU A 182 44.58 16.27 12.39
C GLU A 182 46.02 16.79 12.60
N LYS A 183 46.94 16.37 11.72
CA LYS A 183 48.31 16.86 11.63
C LYS A 183 48.41 18.34 11.22
N ASP A 184 47.57 18.83 10.31
CA ASP A 184 47.52 20.24 9.93
C ASP A 184 46.92 21.13 11.02
N LEU A 185 45.92 20.63 11.75
CA LEU A 185 45.40 21.31 12.94
C LEU A 185 46.47 21.40 14.03
N LYS A 186 47.18 20.30 14.32
CA LYS A 186 48.33 20.29 15.25
C LYS A 186 49.45 21.23 14.78
N LYS A 187 49.75 21.23 13.48
CA LYS A 187 50.75 22.14 12.90
C LYS A 187 50.35 23.61 13.04
N ARG A 188 49.06 23.95 12.87
CA ARG A 188 48.55 25.31 13.11
C ARG A 188 48.67 25.73 14.56
N GLN A 189 48.35 24.84 15.51
CA GLN A 189 48.51 25.11 16.95
C GLN A 189 49.99 25.29 17.33
N GLN A 190 50.88 24.44 16.80
CA GLN A 190 52.33 24.58 16.98
C GLN A 190 52.86 25.89 16.38
N GLN A 191 52.38 26.30 15.20
CA GLN A 191 52.76 27.57 14.62
C GLN A 191 52.26 28.76 15.43
N GLN A 192 51.08 28.68 16.04
CA GLN A 192 50.55 29.74 16.90
C GLN A 192 51.36 29.87 18.20
N THR A 193 51.73 28.75 18.84
CA THR A 193 52.57 28.76 20.04
C THR A 193 53.96 29.31 19.75
N VAL A 194 54.57 28.96 18.61
CA VAL A 194 55.86 29.53 18.18
C VAL A 194 55.75 31.03 17.89
N LYS A 195 54.70 31.47 17.19
CA LYS A 195 54.47 32.91 16.94
C LYS A 195 54.31 33.69 18.24
N TRP A 196 53.54 33.16 19.18
CA TRP A 196 53.35 33.77 20.49
C TRP A 196 54.67 33.90 21.25
N ALA A 197 55.51 32.86 21.25
CA ALA A 197 56.83 32.92 21.88
C ALA A 197 57.76 33.95 21.21
N LEU A 198 57.73 34.08 19.88
CA LEU A 198 58.53 35.06 19.14
C LEU A 198 58.08 36.51 19.36
N ASP A 199 56.80 36.74 19.67
CA ASP A 199 56.24 38.07 19.96
C ASP A 199 56.53 38.55 21.40
N THR A 200 57.05 37.66 22.26
CA THR A 200 57.42 37.96 23.66
C THR A 200 58.26 39.22 23.86
N PRO A 201 59.42 39.42 23.21
CA PRO A 201 60.27 40.59 23.45
C PRO A 201 59.54 41.90 23.11
N ARG A 202 58.62 41.88 22.13
CA ARG A 202 57.77 43.06 21.83
C ARG A 202 56.78 43.32 22.95
N ARG A 203 56.11 42.27 23.44
CA ARG A 203 55.17 42.34 24.56
C ARG A 203 55.85 42.80 25.86
N LEU A 204 57.03 42.27 26.17
CA LEU A 204 57.79 42.66 27.35
C LEU A 204 58.18 44.14 27.30
N ARG A 205 58.66 44.65 26.15
CA ARG A 205 58.96 46.09 25.99
C ARG A 205 57.73 46.98 26.18
N GLU A 206 56.57 46.55 25.68
CA GLU A 206 55.31 47.28 25.82
C GLU A 206 54.81 47.30 27.26
N GLN A 207 54.89 46.17 27.97
CA GLN A 207 54.51 46.04 29.39
C GLN A 207 55.46 46.81 30.32
N VAL A 208 56.76 46.79 30.00
CA VAL A 208 57.80 47.56 30.69
C VAL A 208 57.59 49.07 30.48
N ALA A 209 57.35 49.52 29.25
CA ALA A 209 57.06 50.93 28.97
C ALA A 209 55.75 51.43 29.63
N ALA A 210 54.79 50.54 29.87
CA ALA A 210 53.55 50.83 30.59
C ALA A 210 53.68 50.77 32.13
N GLY A 211 54.86 50.40 32.67
CA GLY A 211 55.11 50.28 34.11
C GLY A 211 54.54 49.02 34.77
N HIS A 212 54.06 48.04 34.00
CA HIS A 212 53.48 46.79 34.48
C HIS A 212 54.56 45.69 34.65
N VAL A 213 55.53 45.96 35.51
CA VAL A 213 56.72 45.11 35.72
C VAL A 213 56.37 43.72 36.27
N GLU A 214 55.32 43.61 37.09
CA GLU A 214 54.85 42.32 37.62
C GLU A 214 54.32 41.39 36.52
N GLN A 215 53.56 41.95 35.56
CA GLN A 215 53.01 41.20 34.42
C GLN A 215 54.11 40.81 33.44
N ALA A 216 55.09 41.70 33.21
CA ALA A 216 56.26 41.40 32.40
C ALA A 216 57.10 40.25 33.01
N ASN A 217 57.26 40.20 34.32
CA ASN A 217 57.97 39.11 34.99
C ASN A 217 57.21 37.78 34.93
N SER A 218 55.88 37.80 35.04
CA SER A 218 55.05 36.60 34.88
C SER A 218 55.12 36.05 33.45
N ASP A 219 54.93 36.92 32.45
CA ASP A 219 55.06 36.56 31.04
C ASP A 219 56.46 35.98 30.74
N TRP A 220 57.51 36.59 31.32
CA TRP A 220 58.88 36.11 31.18
C TRP A 220 59.08 34.73 31.80
N GLN A 221 58.49 34.42 32.96
CA GLN A 221 58.63 33.10 33.60
C GLN A 221 57.97 31.99 32.77
N GLU A 222 56.78 32.24 32.23
CA GLU A 222 56.08 31.30 31.36
C GLU A 222 56.91 31.00 30.10
N ILE A 223 57.42 32.05 29.45
CA ILE A 223 58.22 31.92 28.24
C ILE A 223 59.60 31.33 28.55
N GLN A 224 60.21 31.65 29.69
CA GLN A 224 61.49 31.07 30.12
C GLN A 224 61.39 29.55 30.30
N SER A 225 60.27 29.04 30.81
CA SER A 225 60.02 27.60 30.92
C SER A 225 59.96 26.93 29.53
N LEU A 226 59.23 27.54 28.58
CA LEU A 226 59.14 27.08 27.18
C LEU A 226 60.50 27.14 26.46
N LEU A 227 61.29 28.20 26.66
CA LEU A 227 62.63 28.32 26.09
C LEU A 227 63.63 27.33 26.71
N ASN A 228 63.40 26.87 27.94
CA ASN A 228 64.21 25.82 28.55
C ASN A 228 63.90 24.45 27.93
N GLU A 229 62.62 24.20 27.61
CA GLU A 229 62.20 23.01 26.87
C GLU A 229 62.72 23.02 25.43
N TRP A 230 62.86 24.21 24.80
CA TRP A 230 63.36 24.37 23.42
C TRP A 230 64.87 24.65 23.31
N ARG A 231 65.68 24.28 24.31
CA ARG A 231 67.12 24.57 24.38
C ARG A 231 67.91 24.16 23.13
N GLU A 232 67.49 23.10 22.44
CA GLU A 232 68.18 22.54 21.27
C GLU A 232 67.79 23.22 19.94
N VAL A 233 66.79 24.12 19.95
CA VAL A 233 66.30 24.79 18.74
C VAL A 233 67.15 26.03 18.44
N LYS A 234 67.66 26.12 17.21
CA LYS A 234 68.46 27.26 16.73
C LYS A 234 67.64 28.56 16.83
N GLY A 235 68.22 29.60 17.44
CA GLY A 235 67.60 30.94 17.58
C GLY A 235 66.94 31.21 18.94
N VAL A 236 66.72 30.18 19.76
CA VAL A 236 66.13 30.33 21.10
C VAL A 236 67.04 31.13 22.05
N ASN A 237 68.36 30.99 21.95
CA ASN A 237 69.31 31.78 22.74
C ASN A 237 69.25 33.28 22.39
N GLY A 238 69.11 33.62 21.11
CA GLY A 238 68.94 35.02 20.69
C GLY A 238 67.61 35.62 21.15
N LEU A 239 66.53 34.83 21.17
CA LEU A 239 65.25 35.26 21.74
C LEU A 239 65.35 35.50 23.26
N ARG A 240 66.09 34.64 23.97
CA ARG A 240 66.36 34.78 25.40
C ARG A 240 67.11 36.09 25.69
N GLU A 241 68.17 36.36 24.93
CA GLU A 241 68.94 37.61 25.05
C GLU A 241 68.06 38.83 24.75
N ALA A 242 67.26 38.81 23.70
CA ALA A 242 66.35 39.90 23.34
C ALA A 242 65.29 40.20 24.43
N CYS A 243 64.82 39.17 25.14
CA CYS A 243 63.89 39.33 26.26
C CYS A 243 64.60 39.85 27.52
N LEU A 244 65.83 39.40 27.80
CA LEU A 244 66.64 39.93 28.90
C LEU A 244 66.98 41.41 28.67
N ASP A 245 67.26 41.80 27.43
CA ASP A 245 67.50 43.20 27.09
C ASP A 245 66.22 44.05 27.18
N ALA A 246 65.06 43.47 26.88
CA ALA A 246 63.76 44.12 27.11
C ALA A 246 63.48 44.38 28.61
N LEU A 247 63.94 43.51 29.51
CA LEU A 247 63.79 43.66 30.96
C LEU A 247 64.86 44.56 31.59
N LYS A 248 66.07 44.63 31.03
CA LYS A 248 67.15 45.51 31.54
C LYS A 248 66.91 47.00 31.30
N LEU A 249 66.08 47.35 30.32
CA LEU A 249 65.68 48.73 30.01
C LEU A 249 65.04 49.45 31.22
N ASP A 250 64.52 48.71 32.21
CA ASP A 250 64.03 49.25 33.48
C ASP A 250 65.13 49.68 34.47
N SER A 251 66.35 49.11 34.39
CA SER A 251 67.41 49.41 35.37
C SER A 251 68.18 50.71 35.08
N THR A 252 67.93 51.31 33.92
CA THR A 252 68.64 52.50 33.42
C THR A 252 67.76 53.74 33.27
N GLY A 253 66.52 53.70 33.77
CA GLY A 253 65.56 54.82 33.78
C GLY A 253 65.38 55.42 35.17
#